data_AF-A0A656GJ47-F1
#
_entry.id   AF-A0A656GJ47-F1
#
_cell.length_a   1.000
_cell.length_b   1.000
_cell.length_c   1.000
_cell.angle_alpha   90.00
_cell.angle_beta   90.00
_cell.angle_gamma   90.00
#
_symmetry.space_group_name_H-M   'P 1'
#
loop_
_entity.id
_entity.type
_entity.pdbx_description
1 polymer ?
#
loop_
_entity_poly.entity_id
_entity_poly.type
_entity_poly.pdbx_seq_one_letter_code
_entity_poly.pdbx_strand_id
1 'polypeptide(L)'
;MVISLTPGNNTSPTITLPNSGITLTPQPLTDAQKEALKNAAANTPAVVYHPSTEVPATTEPMEAVDTWIGRSQSPDFPQKAAQHSNSTEALKTSYEAFKSTLASVYPDLASKKFGFTIEANGNLKATNSSGELSDADTQQLNTLLNASSGLKAAAATYRETAIDMVDADSPWSG
;
A
#
# COMPACT_ATOMS: atom_id res chain seq x y z
N MET A 1 43.60 13.26 3.30
CA MET A 1 42.93 13.00 4.59
C MET A 1 41.64 12.29 4.27
N VAL A 2 41.54 11.02 4.65
CA VAL A 2 40.41 10.12 4.33
C VAL A 2 39.32 10.29 5.38
N ILE A 3 38.07 10.36 4.97
CA ILE A 3 36.91 10.43 5.88
C ILE A 3 36.24 9.07 5.81
N SER A 4 36.43 8.26 6.86
CA SER A 4 35.78 6.96 7.01
C SER A 4 34.56 7.13 7.91
N LEU A 5 33.39 6.75 7.41
CA LEU A 5 32.13 6.68 8.16
C LEU A 5 31.99 5.27 8.75
N THR A 6 32.03 5.15 10.08
CA THR A 6 31.71 3.91 10.81
C THR A 6 30.21 3.82 11.11
N PRO A 7 29.55 2.65 10.96
CA PRO A 7 28.15 2.46 11.31
C PRO A 7 27.96 2.37 12.83
N GLY A 8 26.98 3.12 13.36
CA GLY A 8 26.55 3.05 14.77
C GLY A 8 25.69 1.81 15.04
N ASN A 9 26.08 1.05 16.05
CA ASN A 9 25.45 -0.18 16.51
C ASN A 9 24.18 0.15 17.34
N ASN A 10 22.99 -0.24 16.86
CA ASN A 10 21.73 -0.09 17.60
C ASN A 10 21.49 -1.33 18.48
N THR A 11 21.58 -1.18 19.80
CA THR A 11 21.19 -2.21 20.77
C THR A 11 20.01 -1.71 21.61
N SER A 12 18.81 -2.23 21.36
CA SER A 12 17.64 -2.05 22.23
C SER A 12 17.77 -2.94 23.47
N PRO A 13 17.48 -2.46 24.69
CA PRO A 13 17.47 -3.32 25.87
C PRO A 13 16.20 -4.16 25.93
N THR A 14 16.35 -5.49 26.06
CA THR A 14 15.27 -6.41 26.42
C THR A 14 14.94 -6.26 27.91
N ILE A 15 13.71 -5.86 28.24
CA ILE A 15 13.18 -5.89 29.62
C ILE A 15 12.41 -7.20 29.80
N THR A 16 12.80 -7.99 30.81
CA THR A 16 12.06 -9.19 31.22
C THR A 16 11.35 -8.92 32.54
N LEU A 17 10.02 -9.07 32.59
CA LEU A 17 9.24 -8.94 33.83
C LEU A 17 9.25 -10.27 34.62
N PRO A 18 9.48 -10.25 35.95
CA PRO A 18 9.38 -11.45 36.77
C PRO A 18 7.92 -11.86 37.04
N ASN A 19 7.68 -13.17 37.09
CA ASN A 19 6.38 -13.78 37.40
C ASN A 19 6.04 -13.62 38.89
N SER A 20 4.84 -13.13 39.21
CA SER A 20 4.47 -12.64 40.56
C SER A 20 4.25 -13.71 41.63
N GLY A 21 4.27 -15.01 41.29
CA GLY A 21 4.19 -16.12 42.26
C GLY A 21 2.91 -16.20 43.12
N ILE A 22 1.92 -15.32 42.92
CA ILE A 22 0.69 -15.31 43.71
C ILE A 22 -0.25 -16.41 43.20
N THR A 23 -0.55 -17.38 44.06
CA THR A 23 -1.61 -18.37 43.80
C THR A 23 -2.91 -17.86 44.41
N LEU A 24 -3.91 -17.60 43.56
CA LEU A 24 -5.23 -17.12 44.00
C LEU A 24 -6.14 -18.32 44.29
N THR A 25 -6.56 -18.47 45.55
CA THR A 25 -7.55 -19.49 45.94
C THR A 25 -8.94 -18.85 45.92
N PRO A 26 -9.89 -19.34 45.09
CA PRO A 26 -11.22 -18.76 45.03
C PRO A 26 -12.05 -19.15 46.27
N GLN A 27 -12.61 -18.14 46.95
CA GLN A 27 -13.53 -18.34 48.07
C GLN A 27 -14.98 -18.42 47.54
N PRO A 28 -15.78 -19.44 47.90
CA PRO A 28 -17.16 -19.51 47.47
C PRO A 28 -18.02 -18.44 48.14
N LEU A 29 -18.96 -17.87 47.38
CA LEU A 29 -19.90 -16.87 47.87
C LEU A 29 -20.88 -17.48 48.88
N THR A 30 -21.03 -16.80 50.02
CA THR A 30 -22.04 -17.13 51.05
C THR A 30 -23.45 -16.78 50.57
N ASP A 31 -24.48 -17.41 51.15
CA ASP A 31 -25.87 -17.23 50.71
C ASP A 31 -26.36 -15.77 50.82
N ALA A 32 -25.90 -15.03 51.83
CA ALA A 32 -26.18 -13.59 51.96
C ALA A 32 -25.59 -12.77 50.80
N GLN A 33 -24.43 -13.17 50.26
CA GLN A 33 -23.80 -12.51 49.11
C GLN A 33 -24.51 -12.87 47.80
N LYS A 34 -25.07 -14.07 47.69
CA LYS A 34 -25.88 -14.47 46.53
C LYS A 34 -27.22 -13.76 46.49
N GLU A 35 -27.87 -13.60 47.64
CA GLU A 35 -29.10 -12.81 47.80
C GLU A 35 -28.86 -11.33 47.46
N ALA A 36 -27.77 -10.74 47.95
CA ALA A 36 -27.38 -9.37 47.61
C ALA A 36 -27.12 -9.17 46.12
N LEU A 37 -26.49 -10.15 45.45
CA LEU A 37 -26.22 -10.08 44.01
C LEU A 37 -27.50 -10.19 43.17
N LYS A 38 -28.46 -11.03 43.57
CA LYS A 38 -29.78 -11.13 42.91
C LYS A 38 -30.57 -9.83 43.07
N ASN A 39 -30.54 -9.22 44.25
CA ASN A 39 -31.23 -7.96 44.50
C ASN A 39 -30.60 -6.78 43.72
N ALA A 40 -29.27 -6.77 43.57
CA ALA A 40 -28.56 -5.79 42.75
C ALA A 40 -28.86 -5.96 41.25
N ALA A 41 -28.86 -7.20 40.74
CA ALA A 41 -29.17 -7.48 39.33
C ALA A 41 -30.63 -7.16 38.95
N ALA A 42 -31.57 -7.27 39.89
CA ALA A 42 -32.99 -6.98 39.64
C ALA A 42 -33.33 -5.49 39.71
N ASN A 43 -32.57 -4.67 40.46
CA ASN A 43 -32.93 -3.28 40.76
C ASN A 43 -31.92 -2.23 40.24
N THR A 44 -30.84 -2.64 39.56
CA THR A 44 -29.91 -1.70 38.93
C THR A 44 -29.52 -2.16 37.52
N PRO A 45 -29.80 -1.36 36.46
CA PRO A 45 -29.15 -1.62 35.17
C PRO A 45 -27.64 -1.46 35.37
N ALA A 46 -26.84 -2.31 34.74
CA ALA A 46 -25.38 -2.33 34.88
C ALA A 46 -24.79 -1.00 34.35
N VAL A 47 -24.62 -0.03 35.25
CA VAL A 47 -23.91 1.21 34.98
C VAL A 47 -22.42 0.93 35.17
N VAL A 48 -21.68 0.87 34.06
CA VAL A 48 -20.22 0.89 34.09
C VAL A 48 -19.80 2.29 34.54
N TYR A 49 -19.21 2.39 35.72
CA TYR A 49 -18.80 3.66 36.31
C TYR A 49 -17.42 4.10 35.78
N HIS A 50 -17.36 5.24 35.10
CA HIS A 50 -16.13 5.93 34.72
C HIS A 50 -15.97 7.18 35.62
N PRO A 51 -14.87 7.36 36.36
CA PRO A 51 -14.70 8.50 37.23
C PRO A 51 -14.23 9.73 36.44
N SER A 52 -15.18 10.44 35.85
CA SER A 52 -15.02 11.85 35.46
C SER A 52 -16.35 12.55 35.68
N THR A 53 -16.32 13.50 36.62
CA THR A 53 -17.24 14.61 36.88
C THR A 53 -18.54 14.68 36.06
N GLU A 54 -19.69 14.73 36.74
CA GLU A 54 -21.00 15.06 36.16
C GLU A 54 -20.94 16.38 35.38
N VAL A 55 -21.04 16.29 34.05
CA VAL A 55 -21.31 17.45 33.19
C VAL A 55 -22.82 17.50 32.97
N PRO A 56 -23.50 18.63 33.23
CA PRO A 56 -24.93 18.77 32.95
C PRO A 56 -25.20 18.47 31.47
N ALA A 57 -26.31 17.78 31.20
CA ALA A 57 -26.79 17.52 29.84
C ALA A 57 -27.02 18.84 29.09
N THR A 58 -25.99 19.30 28.40
CA THR A 58 -26.11 20.32 27.37
C THR A 58 -26.29 19.55 26.08
N THR A 59 -27.51 19.57 25.55
CA THR A 59 -27.86 19.06 24.23
C THR A 59 -27.24 19.98 23.17
N GLU A 60 -25.92 20.01 23.08
CA GLU A 60 -25.28 20.48 21.86
C GLU A 60 -25.39 19.33 20.85
N PRO A 61 -25.87 19.60 19.62
CA PRO A 61 -25.90 18.57 18.59
C PRO A 61 -24.47 18.03 18.42
N MET A 62 -24.33 16.70 18.37
CA MET A 62 -23.06 16.09 17.99
C MET A 62 -22.68 16.62 16.61
N GLU A 63 -21.76 17.58 16.56
CA GLU A 63 -21.13 17.97 15.31
C GLU A 63 -20.26 16.81 14.87
N ALA A 64 -20.64 16.18 13.76
CA ALA A 64 -19.75 15.26 13.08
C ALA A 64 -18.50 16.06 12.69
N VAL A 65 -17.38 15.77 13.33
CA VAL A 65 -16.09 16.30 12.90
C VAL A 65 -15.67 15.51 11.66
N ASP A 66 -16.34 15.72 10.54
CA ASP A 66 -15.90 15.28 9.20
C ASP A 66 -14.73 16.14 8.70
N THR A 67 -13.92 16.66 9.61
CA THR A 67 -12.72 17.40 9.24
C THR A 67 -11.64 16.36 8.96
N TRP A 68 -11.44 16.08 7.67
CA TRP A 68 -10.27 15.34 7.19
C TRP A 68 -8.99 16.08 7.64
N ILE A 69 -8.29 15.53 8.65
CA ILE A 69 -6.99 16.02 9.17
C ILE A 69 -5.82 15.44 8.35
N GLY A 70 -6.05 14.93 7.14
CA GLY A 70 -4.99 14.51 6.23
C GLY A 70 -4.49 15.69 5.39
N ARG A 71 -3.25 15.63 4.88
CA ARG A 71 -2.79 16.63 3.90
C ARG A 71 -3.66 16.53 2.65
N SER A 72 -4.07 17.66 2.10
CA SER A 72 -4.65 17.70 0.75
C SER A 72 -3.58 17.29 -0.27
N GLN A 73 -4.03 16.75 -1.40
CA GLN A 73 -3.22 16.47 -2.60
C GLN A 73 -2.17 17.59 -2.81
N SER A 74 -0.95 17.21 -3.15
CA SER A 74 0.15 18.17 -3.25
C SER A 74 -0.15 19.21 -4.35
N PRO A 75 0.26 20.49 -4.19
CA PRO A 75 0.00 21.54 -5.18
C PRO A 75 0.55 21.24 -6.58
N ASP A 76 1.58 20.40 -6.65
CA ASP A 76 2.23 19.94 -7.89
C ASP A 76 1.54 18.73 -8.54
N PHE A 77 0.55 18.09 -7.90
CA PHE A 77 -0.16 16.96 -8.49
C PHE A 77 -0.73 17.25 -9.89
N PRO A 78 -1.37 18.39 -10.20
CA PRO A 78 -1.85 18.67 -11.56
C PRO A 78 -0.72 18.60 -12.60
N GLN A 79 0.48 19.04 -12.24
CA GLN A 79 1.65 18.95 -13.09
C GLN A 79 2.12 17.49 -13.22
N LYS A 80 2.18 16.72 -12.12
CA LYS A 80 2.56 15.30 -12.14
C LYS A 80 1.58 14.44 -12.93
N ALA A 81 0.27 14.69 -12.80
CA ALA A 81 -0.77 14.04 -13.58
C ALA A 81 -0.62 14.34 -15.08
N ALA A 82 -0.35 15.60 -15.46
CA ALA A 82 -0.07 15.96 -16.85
C ALA A 82 1.19 15.26 -17.39
N GLN A 83 2.26 15.18 -16.59
CA GLN A 83 3.48 14.44 -16.95
C GLN A 83 3.20 12.95 -17.14
N HIS A 84 2.40 12.33 -16.26
CA HIS A 84 2.01 10.93 -16.39
C HIS A 84 1.16 10.69 -17.64
N SER A 85 0.19 11.56 -17.94
CA SER A 85 -0.59 11.48 -19.18
C SER A 85 0.29 11.56 -20.43
N ASN A 86 1.25 12.49 -20.47
CA ASN A 86 2.18 12.60 -21.59
C ASN A 86 3.05 11.33 -21.74
N SER A 87 3.52 10.77 -20.63
CA SER A 87 4.29 9.52 -20.65
C SER A 87 3.46 8.32 -21.09
N THR A 88 2.15 8.31 -20.82
CA THR A 88 1.21 7.28 -21.27
C THR A 88 1.10 7.29 -22.80
N GLU A 89 0.92 8.47 -23.39
CA GLU A 89 0.86 8.63 -24.85
C GLU A 89 2.20 8.30 -25.54
N ALA A 90 3.32 8.66 -24.90
CA ALA A 90 4.66 8.30 -25.38
C ALA A 90 4.89 6.77 -25.34
N LEU A 91 4.46 6.10 -24.26
CA LEU A 91 4.52 4.65 -24.13
C LEU A 91 3.67 3.97 -25.21
N LYS A 92 2.43 4.42 -25.40
CA LYS A 92 1.52 3.93 -26.43
C LYS A 92 2.15 4.05 -27.82
N THR A 93 2.65 5.24 -28.17
CA THR A 93 3.29 5.49 -29.46
C THR A 93 4.51 4.59 -29.68
N SER A 94 5.35 4.42 -28.64
CA SER A 94 6.52 3.54 -28.70
C SER A 94 6.14 2.07 -28.85
N TYR A 95 5.03 1.66 -28.22
CA TYR A 95 4.51 0.30 -28.34
C TYR A 95 3.93 0.02 -29.74
N GLU A 96 3.19 0.96 -30.32
CA GLU A 96 2.69 0.84 -31.70
C GLU A 96 3.84 0.77 -32.72
N ALA A 97 4.89 1.59 -32.53
CA ALA A 97 6.10 1.52 -33.36
C ALA A 97 6.81 0.15 -33.24
N PHE A 98 6.89 -0.40 -32.02
CA PHE A 98 7.38 -1.74 -31.78
C PHE A 98 6.52 -2.81 -32.47
N LYS A 99 5.18 -2.75 -32.33
CA LYS A 99 4.24 -3.69 -32.98
C LYS A 99 4.33 -3.62 -34.50
N SER A 100 4.49 -2.43 -35.07
CA SER A 100 4.68 -2.24 -36.51
C SER A 100 5.96 -2.91 -37.01
N THR A 101 7.07 -2.70 -36.29
CA THR A 101 8.35 -3.37 -36.59
C THR A 101 8.25 -4.88 -36.42
N LEU A 102 7.61 -5.33 -35.35
CA LEU A 102 7.39 -6.75 -35.08
C LEU A 102 6.55 -7.40 -36.19
N ALA A 103 5.50 -6.74 -36.68
CA ALA A 103 4.68 -7.24 -37.78
C ALA A 103 5.47 -7.36 -39.09
N SER A 104 6.43 -6.46 -39.32
CA SER A 104 7.27 -6.50 -40.53
C SER A 104 8.33 -7.61 -40.50
N VAL A 105 8.90 -7.92 -39.33
CA VAL A 105 10.05 -8.83 -39.22
C VAL A 105 9.64 -10.22 -38.70
N TYR A 106 8.65 -10.26 -37.80
CA TYR A 106 8.15 -11.48 -37.14
C TYR A 106 6.61 -11.52 -37.16
N PRO A 107 5.98 -11.69 -38.33
CA PRO A 107 4.52 -11.63 -38.47
C PRO A 107 3.78 -12.69 -37.62
N ASP A 108 4.40 -13.86 -37.38
CA ASP A 108 3.86 -14.90 -36.51
C ASP A 108 3.81 -14.49 -35.03
N LEU A 109 4.82 -13.75 -34.55
CA LEU A 109 4.80 -13.20 -33.18
C LEU A 109 3.85 -12.00 -33.08
N ALA A 110 3.73 -11.22 -34.15
CA ALA A 110 2.89 -10.03 -34.17
C ALA A 110 1.38 -10.37 -34.14
N SER A 111 0.98 -11.51 -34.71
CA SER A 111 -0.40 -11.99 -34.72
C SER A 111 -0.86 -12.53 -33.36
N LYS A 112 0.08 -12.96 -32.52
CA LYS A 112 -0.22 -13.45 -31.16
C LYS A 112 -0.60 -12.32 -30.21
N LYS A 113 -1.51 -12.62 -29.29
CA LYS A 113 -1.88 -11.71 -28.20
C LYS A 113 -0.87 -11.81 -27.06
N PHE A 114 -0.20 -10.69 -26.79
CA PHE A 114 0.70 -10.54 -25.66
C PHE A 114 0.65 -9.11 -25.12
N GLY A 115 0.99 -8.97 -23.84
CA GLY A 115 1.34 -7.69 -23.24
C GLY A 115 2.81 -7.70 -22.83
N PHE A 116 3.21 -6.71 -22.04
CA PHE A 116 4.50 -6.72 -21.36
C PHE A 116 4.40 -6.05 -19.99
N THR A 117 5.38 -6.32 -19.15
CA THR A 117 5.58 -5.69 -17.85
C THR A 117 7.04 -5.24 -17.72
N ILE A 118 7.32 -4.42 -16.71
CA ILE A 118 8.67 -3.97 -16.35
C ILE A 118 9.11 -4.77 -15.13
N GLU A 119 10.22 -5.49 -15.25
CA GLU A 119 10.84 -6.21 -14.13
C GLU A 119 11.61 -5.25 -13.22
N ALA A 120 11.95 -5.70 -12.01
CA ALA A 120 12.67 -4.88 -11.03
C ALA A 120 14.05 -4.39 -11.54
N ASN A 121 14.68 -5.13 -12.44
CA ASN A 121 15.93 -4.75 -13.10
C ASN A 121 15.74 -3.75 -14.26
N GLY A 122 14.51 -3.30 -14.51
CA GLY A 122 14.14 -2.40 -15.60
C GLY A 122 14.02 -3.07 -16.98
N ASN A 123 14.16 -4.40 -17.07
CA ASN A 123 13.93 -5.11 -18.32
C ASN A 123 12.43 -5.28 -18.59
N LEU A 124 12.09 -5.32 -19.87
CA LEU A 124 10.73 -5.62 -20.30
C LEU A 124 10.54 -7.13 -20.41
N LYS A 125 9.40 -7.62 -19.93
CA LYS A 125 9.03 -9.03 -20.00
C LYS A 125 7.66 -9.18 -20.61
N ALA A 126 7.55 -10.01 -21.64
CA ALA A 126 6.30 -10.34 -22.28
C ALA A 126 5.36 -11.05 -21.28
N THR A 127 4.08 -10.72 -21.35
CA THR A 127 3.03 -11.37 -20.57
C THR A 127 2.16 -12.22 -21.49
N ASN A 128 1.94 -13.46 -21.09
CA ASN A 128 1.18 -14.45 -21.86
C ASN A 128 -0.23 -14.67 -21.26
N SER A 129 -0.96 -13.59 -20.98
CA SER A 129 -2.30 -13.70 -20.37
C SER A 129 -3.31 -14.41 -21.28
N SER A 130 -3.06 -14.47 -22.59
CA SER A 130 -3.91 -15.15 -23.57
C SER A 130 -3.55 -16.62 -23.79
N GLY A 131 -2.40 -17.09 -23.29
CA GLY A 131 -1.92 -18.46 -23.49
C GLY A 131 -1.45 -18.77 -24.92
N GLU A 132 -1.32 -17.76 -25.79
CA GLU A 132 -0.94 -17.93 -27.19
C GLU A 132 0.57 -17.99 -27.42
N LEU A 133 1.38 -17.60 -26.43
CA LEU A 133 2.84 -17.66 -26.53
C LEU A 133 3.37 -19.01 -26.07
N SER A 134 4.21 -19.64 -26.89
CA SER A 134 5.11 -20.71 -26.42
C SER A 134 6.28 -20.14 -25.60
N ASP A 135 7.06 -21.00 -24.96
CA ASP A 135 8.28 -20.59 -24.25
C ASP A 135 9.29 -19.93 -25.20
N ALA A 136 9.44 -20.48 -26.41
CA ALA A 136 10.31 -19.93 -27.45
C ALA A 136 9.83 -18.55 -27.90
N ASP A 137 8.52 -18.38 -28.11
CA ASP A 137 7.93 -17.09 -28.47
C ASP A 137 8.15 -16.05 -27.38
N THR A 138 7.95 -16.45 -26.13
CA THR A 138 8.13 -15.59 -24.96
C THR A 138 9.58 -15.13 -24.85
N GLN A 139 10.54 -16.03 -25.04
CA GLN A 139 11.96 -15.70 -24.98
C GLN A 139 12.38 -14.77 -26.13
N GLN A 140 11.86 -15.01 -27.34
CA GLN A 140 12.10 -14.14 -28.49
C GLN A 140 11.50 -12.75 -28.26
N LEU A 141 10.25 -12.66 -27.77
CA LEU A 141 9.61 -11.39 -27.44
C LEU A 141 10.38 -10.64 -26.36
N ASN A 142 10.84 -11.30 -25.29
CA ASN A 142 11.66 -10.66 -24.26
C ASN A 142 12.93 -10.04 -24.86
N THR A 143 13.59 -10.74 -25.78
CA THR A 143 14.78 -10.21 -26.46
C THR A 143 14.44 -8.99 -27.30
N LEU A 144 13.37 -9.05 -28.10
CA LEU A 144 12.95 -7.96 -28.98
C LEU A 144 12.46 -6.73 -28.20
N LEU A 145 11.69 -6.93 -27.13
CA LEU A 145 11.22 -5.86 -26.25
C LEU A 145 12.41 -5.11 -25.65
N ASN A 146 13.43 -5.83 -25.16
CA ASN A 146 14.62 -5.21 -24.56
C ASN A 146 15.61 -4.62 -25.57
N ALA A 147 15.54 -5.04 -26.84
CA ALA A 147 16.30 -4.42 -27.93
C ALA A 147 15.68 -3.08 -28.38
N SER A 148 14.40 -2.85 -28.11
CA SER A 148 13.72 -1.58 -28.40
C SER A 148 14.06 -0.53 -27.35
N SER A 149 15.09 0.29 -27.63
CA SER A 149 15.51 1.37 -26.74
C SER A 149 14.40 2.40 -26.48
N GLY A 150 13.63 2.76 -27.51
CA GLY A 150 12.51 3.69 -27.39
C GLY A 150 11.41 3.17 -26.49
N LEU A 151 10.97 1.91 -26.69
CA LEU A 151 9.95 1.30 -25.84
C LEU A 151 10.42 1.17 -24.39
N LYS A 152 11.67 0.74 -24.18
CA LYS A 152 12.25 0.59 -22.84
C LYS A 152 12.34 1.92 -22.09
N ALA A 153 12.79 2.99 -22.76
CA ALA A 153 12.85 4.33 -22.19
C ALA A 153 11.45 4.88 -21.88
N ALA A 154 10.48 4.70 -22.77
CA ALA A 154 9.11 5.15 -22.56
C ALA A 154 8.44 4.39 -21.40
N ALA A 155 8.68 3.08 -21.29
CA ALA A 155 8.16 2.25 -20.20
C ALA A 155 8.74 2.68 -18.84
N ALA A 156 10.06 2.91 -18.77
CA ALA A 156 10.70 3.44 -17.56
C ALA A 156 10.15 4.83 -17.19
N THR A 157 10.00 5.73 -18.17
CA THR A 157 9.42 7.06 -17.95
C THR A 157 7.99 6.97 -17.42
N TYR A 158 7.17 6.08 -17.99
CA TYR A 158 5.80 5.85 -17.53
C TYR A 158 5.74 5.36 -16.07
N ARG A 159 6.61 4.43 -15.70
CA ARG A 159 6.72 3.95 -14.30
C ARG A 159 7.08 5.10 -13.36
N GLU A 160 8.02 5.94 -13.76
CA GLU A 160 8.57 6.99 -12.89
C GLU A 160 7.55 8.10 -12.68
N THR A 161 6.86 8.52 -13.75
CA THR A 161 5.78 9.51 -13.64
C THR A 161 4.56 8.98 -12.88
N ALA A 162 4.30 7.66 -12.94
CA ALA A 162 3.23 7.03 -12.15
C ALA A 162 3.56 7.10 -10.66
N ILE A 163 4.81 6.79 -10.28
CA ILE A 163 5.29 6.90 -8.89
C ILE A 163 5.19 8.36 -8.42
N ASP A 164 5.71 9.31 -9.20
CA ASP A 164 5.64 10.75 -8.86
C ASP A 164 4.19 11.25 -8.71
N MET A 165 3.28 10.78 -9.55
CA MET A 165 1.86 11.16 -9.47
C MET A 165 1.21 10.59 -8.21
N VAL A 166 1.47 9.32 -7.88
CA VAL A 166 0.92 8.68 -6.67
C VAL A 166 1.52 9.29 -5.40
N ASP A 167 2.81 9.67 -5.43
CA ASP A 167 3.46 10.36 -4.31
C ASP A 167 2.87 11.76 -4.08
N ALA A 168 2.60 12.50 -5.16
CA ALA A 168 1.94 13.81 -5.09
C ALA A 168 0.46 13.72 -4.68
N ASP A 169 -0.22 12.61 -5.00
CA ASP A 169 -1.60 12.34 -4.57
C ASP A 169 -1.68 11.93 -3.09
N SER A 170 -0.59 11.38 -2.55
CA SER A 170 -0.59 10.75 -1.24
C SER A 170 -0.71 11.78 -0.10
N PRO A 171 -1.70 11.63 0.80
CA PRO A 171 -1.84 12.51 1.96
C PRO A 171 -0.79 12.25 3.06
N TRP A 172 0.08 11.24 2.89
CA TRP A 172 1.01 10.72 3.89
C TRP A 172 2.49 10.69 3.44
N SER A 173 2.84 11.24 2.27
CA SER A 173 4.24 11.28 1.81
C SER A 173 5.03 12.37 2.56
N GLY A 174 6.06 11.94 3.30
CA GLY A 174 6.94 12.78 4.13
C GLY A 174 7.94 11.95 4.93
#